data_AF-A0A7Z9UMZ8-F1
#
_entry.id   AF-A0A7Z9UMZ8-F1
#
_cell.length_a   1.000
_cell.length_b   1.000
_cell.length_c   1.000
_cell.angle_alpha   90.00
_cell.angle_beta   90.00
_cell.angle_gamma   90.00
#
_symmetry.space_group_name_H-M   'P 1'
#
loop_
_entity.id
_entity.type
_entity.pdbx_description
1 polymer ?
#
loop_
_entity_poly.entity_id
_entity_poly.type
_entity_poly.pdbx_seq_one_letter_code
_entity_poly.pdbx_strand_id
1 'polypeptide(L)'
;MYSINLPRENCMLFSKQMIHNIFILILLTGCSFAQYPADSLYADPNNSVLQKIFLYPIVKWQRLSYNETNLNCQFAPSCSNYGAQTIHTHGGIKGIFMASDRIIRCNPNAFESHQKMGGQFHKDGRLFDPIKYSHTIHSTKSPIVAAGLSMVIPGLGRVYAGRPIDGFYGFLLSAMAIRAGAISVKNKNVFAPLYVGMAITFYGGEMYGAYRTAKYYQK
;
A
#
# COMPACT_ATOMS: atom_id res chain seq x y z
N MET A 1 -22.46 65.87 -26.07
CA MET A 1 -21.76 65.18 -24.97
C MET A 1 -21.82 63.69 -25.29
N TYR A 2 -20.69 63.09 -25.68
CA TYR A 2 -20.65 61.74 -26.26
C TYR A 2 -20.99 60.67 -25.20
N SER A 3 -22.14 60.02 -25.34
CA SER A 3 -22.48 58.80 -24.60
C SER A 3 -21.81 57.60 -25.26
N ILE A 4 -20.81 57.04 -24.58
CA ILE A 4 -20.14 55.80 -24.99
C ILE A 4 -21.11 54.65 -24.71
N ASN A 5 -21.88 54.24 -25.72
CA ASN A 5 -22.67 53.01 -25.68
C ASN A 5 -21.73 51.81 -25.78
N LEU A 6 -21.35 51.23 -24.65
CA LEU A 6 -20.73 49.91 -24.62
C LEU A 6 -21.81 48.85 -24.92
N PRO A 7 -21.60 47.96 -25.92
CA PRO A 7 -22.61 46.99 -26.34
C PRO A 7 -22.91 45.98 -25.22
N ARG A 8 -24.21 45.87 -24.85
CA ARG A 8 -24.74 44.94 -23.83
C ARG A 8 -24.31 43.48 -24.03
N GLU A 9 -24.01 43.08 -25.27
CA GLU A 9 -23.64 41.70 -25.61
C GLU A 9 -22.31 41.26 -24.98
N ASN A 10 -21.35 42.17 -24.83
CA ASN A 10 -20.06 41.87 -24.22
C ASN A 10 -20.17 41.61 -22.71
N CYS A 11 -21.16 42.20 -22.04
CA CYS A 11 -21.36 42.03 -20.59
C CYS A 11 -21.98 40.65 -20.25
N MET A 12 -22.86 40.14 -21.12
CA MET A 12 -23.50 38.83 -20.96
C MET A 12 -22.52 37.67 -21.25
N LEU A 13 -21.63 37.85 -22.23
CA LEU A 13 -20.54 36.91 -22.53
C LEU A 13 -19.50 36.85 -21.40
N PHE A 14 -19.14 38.01 -20.82
CA PHE A 14 -18.22 38.06 -19.68
C PHE A 14 -18.79 37.39 -18.42
N SER A 15 -20.08 37.60 -18.13
CA SER A 15 -20.79 36.94 -17.02
C SER A 15 -20.83 35.43 -17.18
N LYS A 16 -21.17 34.91 -18.37
CA LYS A 16 -21.16 33.46 -18.64
C LYS A 16 -19.76 32.85 -18.55
N GLN A 17 -18.73 33.55 -19.05
CA GLN A 17 -17.34 33.09 -18.96
C GLN A 17 -16.84 33.11 -17.50
N MET A 18 -17.23 34.12 -16.71
CA MET A 18 -16.85 34.24 -15.31
C MET A 18 -17.56 33.19 -14.45
N ILE A 19 -18.85 32.91 -14.69
CA ILE A 19 -19.59 31.84 -14.03
C ILE A 19 -19.02 30.47 -14.41
N HIS A 20 -18.67 30.25 -15.67
CA HIS A 20 -18.02 29.01 -16.12
C HIS A 20 -16.63 28.82 -15.49
N ASN A 21 -15.82 29.88 -15.40
CA ASN A 21 -14.52 29.84 -14.75
C ASN A 21 -14.63 29.68 -13.22
N ILE A 22 -15.64 30.28 -12.58
CA ILE A 22 -15.94 30.05 -11.16
C ILE A 22 -16.44 28.62 -10.94
N PHE A 23 -17.22 28.06 -11.86
CA PHE A 23 -17.67 26.67 -11.80
C PHE A 23 -16.50 25.69 -12.01
N ILE A 24 -15.57 25.99 -12.92
CA ILE A 24 -14.30 25.25 -13.10
C ILE A 24 -13.41 25.42 -11.86
N LEU A 25 -13.34 26.61 -11.27
CA LEU A 25 -12.58 26.86 -10.04
C LEU A 25 -13.18 26.09 -8.86
N ILE A 26 -14.51 26.06 -8.71
CA ILE A 26 -15.23 25.27 -7.69
C ILE A 26 -15.10 23.76 -7.96
N LEU A 27 -15.04 23.31 -9.23
CA LEU A 27 -14.72 21.92 -9.59
C LEU A 27 -13.26 21.57 -9.33
N LEU A 28 -12.33 22.54 -9.44
CA LEU A 28 -10.91 22.38 -9.11
C LEU A 28 -10.62 22.48 -7.60
N THR A 29 -11.42 23.25 -6.85
CA THR A 29 -11.29 23.46 -5.39
C THR A 29 -12.29 22.65 -4.57
N GLY A 30 -13.17 21.89 -5.21
CA GLY A 30 -14.24 21.10 -4.59
C GLY A 30 -13.82 19.72 -4.10
N CYS A 31 -12.52 19.47 -3.90
CA CYS A 31 -12.07 18.32 -3.13
C CYS A 31 -12.30 18.61 -1.65
N SER A 32 -13.55 18.46 -1.21
CA SER A 32 -13.92 18.37 0.20
C SER A 32 -12.90 17.51 0.95
N PHE A 33 -12.40 18.07 2.06
CA PHE A 33 -11.36 17.55 2.93
C PHE A 33 -11.76 16.24 3.63
N ALA A 34 -11.96 15.15 2.89
CA ALA A 34 -11.74 13.83 3.45
C ALA A 34 -10.23 13.68 3.61
N GLN A 35 -9.69 14.13 4.76
CA GLN A 35 -8.30 13.88 5.12
C GLN A 35 -8.18 12.39 5.45
N TYR A 36 -7.67 11.61 4.50
CA TYR A 36 -7.40 10.20 4.73
C TYR A 36 -6.13 10.07 5.58
N PRO A 37 -5.96 8.98 6.36
CA PRO A 37 -4.82 8.83 7.25
C PRO A 37 -3.44 8.96 6.57
N ALA A 38 -3.33 8.58 5.30
CA ALA A 38 -2.07 8.72 4.56
C ALA A 38 -1.79 10.16 4.09
N ASP A 39 -2.79 11.04 4.01
CA ASP A 39 -2.59 12.44 3.59
C ASP A 39 -1.69 13.18 4.59
N SER A 40 -1.90 12.98 5.90
CA SER A 40 -1.04 13.59 6.92
C SER A 40 0.40 13.06 6.87
N LEU A 41 0.56 11.75 6.66
CA LEU A 41 1.87 11.14 6.51
C LEU A 41 2.59 11.60 5.25
N TYR A 42 1.89 11.90 4.16
CA TYR A 42 2.51 12.44 2.94
C TYR A 42 2.90 13.92 3.08
N ALA A 43 2.09 14.70 3.80
CA ALA A 43 2.33 16.11 4.05
C ALA A 43 3.51 16.37 5.00
N ASP A 44 3.89 15.40 5.84
CA ASP A 44 4.96 15.54 6.80
C ASP A 44 6.31 15.91 6.11
N PRO A 45 6.93 17.05 6.49
CA PRO A 45 8.16 17.54 5.87
C PRO A 45 9.39 16.65 6.13
N ASN A 46 9.36 15.79 7.15
CA ASN A 46 10.46 14.90 7.50
C ASN A 46 10.61 13.72 6.51
N ASN A 47 9.64 13.48 5.64
CA ASN A 47 9.76 12.45 4.62
C ASN A 47 10.71 12.86 3.50
N SER A 48 11.66 11.97 3.21
CA SER A 48 12.49 12.03 2.01
C SER A 48 11.64 11.98 0.72
N VAL A 49 12.22 12.46 -0.39
CA VAL A 49 11.61 12.37 -1.72
C VAL A 49 11.20 10.93 -2.05
N LEU A 50 12.05 9.95 -1.71
CA LEU A 50 11.75 8.54 -1.95
C LEU A 50 10.53 8.05 -1.15
N GLN A 51 10.40 8.45 0.11
CA GLN A 51 9.20 8.14 0.90
C GLN A 51 7.95 8.76 0.27
N LYS A 52 8.02 10.02 -0.18
CA LYS A 52 6.88 10.69 -0.83
C LYS A 52 6.48 9.99 -2.14
N ILE A 53 7.45 9.52 -2.94
CA ILE A 53 7.19 8.72 -4.15
C ILE A 53 6.38 7.46 -3.81
N PHE A 54 6.74 6.74 -2.74
CA PHE A 54 5.99 5.53 -2.34
C PHE A 54 4.68 5.81 -1.59
N LEU A 55 4.59 6.92 -0.87
CA LEU A 55 3.35 7.33 -0.17
C LEU A 55 2.28 7.80 -1.15
N TYR A 56 2.66 8.49 -2.23
CA TYR A 56 1.72 9.05 -3.20
C TYR A 56 0.68 8.04 -3.75
N PRO A 57 1.07 6.84 -4.25
CA PRO A 57 0.08 5.87 -4.71
C PRO A 57 -0.83 5.36 -3.57
N ILE A 58 -0.34 5.28 -2.33
CA ILE A 58 -1.14 4.88 -1.17
C ILE A 58 -2.18 5.95 -0.84
N VAL A 59 -1.77 7.22 -0.88
CA VAL A 59 -2.67 8.37 -0.71
C VAL A 59 -3.79 8.33 -1.75
N LYS A 60 -3.45 8.12 -3.02
CA LYS A 60 -4.45 8.02 -4.09
C LYS A 60 -5.35 6.81 -3.91
N TRP A 61 -4.82 5.67 -3.48
CA TRP A 61 -5.60 4.48 -3.18
C TRP A 61 -6.61 4.71 -2.06
N GLN A 62 -6.25 5.40 -0.97
CA GLN A 62 -7.17 5.65 0.14
C GLN A 62 -8.40 6.48 -0.26
N ARG A 63 -8.25 7.40 -1.23
CA ARG A 63 -9.38 8.18 -1.79
C ARG A 63 -10.44 7.32 -2.48
N LEU A 64 -10.04 6.15 -2.99
CA LEU A 64 -10.94 5.18 -3.58
C LEU A 64 -11.44 4.19 -2.52
N SER A 65 -10.51 3.60 -1.75
CA SER A 65 -10.83 2.47 -0.88
C SER A 65 -11.70 2.85 0.33
N TYR A 66 -11.55 4.06 0.88
CA TYR A 66 -12.35 4.48 2.04
C TYR A 66 -13.78 4.85 1.69
N ASN A 67 -14.05 5.08 0.39
CA ASN A 67 -15.38 5.40 -0.10
C ASN A 67 -16.13 4.16 -0.61
N GLU A 68 -15.53 2.96 -0.52
CA GLU A 68 -16.10 1.71 -1.03
C GLU A 68 -16.05 0.60 0.04
N THR A 69 -17.23 0.21 0.53
CA THR A 69 -17.37 -0.79 1.60
C THR A 69 -16.85 -2.17 1.21
N ASN A 70 -16.85 -2.52 -0.08
CA ASN A 70 -16.33 -3.78 -0.58
C ASN A 70 -14.80 -3.88 -0.52
N LEU A 71 -14.11 -2.75 -0.30
CA LEU A 71 -12.65 -2.67 -0.16
C LEU A 71 -12.19 -2.63 1.30
N ASN A 72 -13.08 -3.01 2.23
CA ASN A 72 -12.75 -3.11 3.65
C ASN A 72 -11.61 -4.10 3.91
N CYS A 73 -10.67 -3.68 4.73
CA CYS A 73 -9.51 -4.50 5.09
C CYS A 73 -9.79 -5.26 6.38
N GLN A 74 -9.48 -6.55 6.42
CA GLN A 74 -9.60 -7.39 7.63
C GLN A 74 -8.64 -7.01 8.78
N PHE A 75 -7.76 -6.04 8.54
CA PHE A 75 -6.70 -5.64 9.44
C PHE A 75 -6.88 -4.21 9.96
N ALA A 76 -6.42 -3.96 11.19
CA ALA A 76 -6.34 -2.66 11.84
C ALA A 76 -4.88 -2.37 12.28
N PRO A 77 -4.23 -1.30 11.78
CA PRO A 77 -4.71 -0.44 10.70
C PRO A 77 -4.81 -1.21 9.36
N SER A 78 -5.59 -0.65 8.42
CA SER A 78 -5.76 -1.21 7.09
C SER A 78 -4.41 -1.39 6.38
N CYS A 79 -4.32 -2.30 5.40
CA CYS A 79 -3.06 -2.54 4.69
C CYS A 79 -2.45 -1.27 4.07
N SER A 80 -3.28 -0.37 3.53
CA SER A 80 -2.83 0.90 2.99
C SER A 80 -2.28 1.83 4.08
N ASN A 81 -2.97 1.93 5.22
CA ASN A 81 -2.52 2.76 6.33
C ASN A 81 -1.27 2.18 7.02
N TYR A 82 -1.18 0.85 7.18
CA TYR A 82 0.04 0.17 7.61
C TYR A 82 1.21 0.44 6.65
N GLY A 83 0.95 0.37 5.34
CA GLY A 83 1.96 0.68 4.33
C GLY A 83 2.46 2.11 4.44
N ALA A 84 1.56 3.09 4.57
CA ALA A 84 1.94 4.48 4.77
C ALA A 84 2.77 4.67 6.05
N GLN A 85 2.33 4.09 7.17
CA GLN A 85 3.04 4.17 8.45
C GLN A 85 4.44 3.55 8.37
N THR A 86 4.60 2.39 7.73
CA THR A 86 5.91 1.73 7.60
C THR A 86 6.86 2.48 6.68
N ILE A 87 6.38 3.04 5.56
CA ILE A 87 7.18 3.90 4.69
C ILE A 87 7.64 5.15 5.43
N HIS A 88 6.74 5.80 6.18
CA HIS A 88 7.06 6.98 6.96
C HIS A 88 8.11 6.69 8.06
N THR A 89 7.94 5.58 8.78
CA THR A 89 8.79 5.25 9.96
C THR A 89 10.09 4.52 9.62
N HIS A 90 10.14 3.72 8.55
CA HIS A 90 11.28 2.86 8.22
C HIS A 90 11.99 3.26 6.92
N GLY A 91 11.54 4.33 6.25
CA GLY A 91 12.04 4.77 4.95
C GLY A 91 11.38 4.04 3.77
N GLY A 92 11.61 4.56 2.56
CA GLY A 92 10.94 4.10 1.34
C GLY A 92 11.14 2.62 1.03
N ILE A 93 12.39 2.15 1.02
CA ILE A 93 12.75 0.77 0.60
C ILE A 93 12.30 -0.27 1.64
N LYS A 94 12.70 -0.11 2.91
CA LYS A 94 12.32 -1.06 3.96
C LYS A 94 10.81 -1.02 4.20
N GLY A 95 10.22 0.18 4.19
CA GLY A 95 8.78 0.36 4.35
C GLY A 95 7.97 -0.31 3.25
N ILE A 96 8.37 -0.20 1.98
CA ILE A 96 7.62 -0.85 0.89
C ILE A 96 7.71 -2.38 0.96
N PHE A 97 8.83 -2.96 1.40
CA PHE A 97 8.91 -4.41 1.65
C PHE A 97 8.06 -4.85 2.85
N MET A 98 8.00 -4.06 3.92
CA MET A 98 7.10 -4.31 5.04
C MET A 98 5.62 -4.24 4.63
N ALA A 99 5.26 -3.23 3.83
CA ALA A 99 3.92 -3.08 3.26
C ALA A 99 3.57 -4.25 2.34
N SER A 100 4.52 -4.74 1.55
CA SER A 100 4.31 -5.89 0.68
C SER A 100 4.13 -7.21 1.45
N ASP A 101 4.94 -7.47 2.50
CA ASP A 101 4.69 -8.61 3.42
C ASP A 101 3.28 -8.55 4.00
N ARG A 102 2.82 -7.35 4.35
CA ARG A 102 1.45 -7.15 4.84
C ARG A 102 0.39 -7.54 3.81
N ILE A 103 0.56 -7.17 2.54
CA ILE A 103 -0.35 -7.60 1.47
C ILE A 103 -0.37 -9.12 1.31
N ILE A 104 0.80 -9.78 1.34
CA ILE A 104 0.90 -11.25 1.27
C ILE A 104 0.16 -11.93 2.43
N ARG A 105 0.28 -11.37 3.64
CA ARG A 105 -0.45 -11.85 4.84
C ARG A 105 -1.94 -11.55 4.81
N CYS A 106 -2.40 -10.61 3.99
CA CYS A 106 -3.81 -10.24 3.86
C CYS A 106 -4.54 -11.17 2.90
N ASN A 107 -4.58 -12.44 3.28
CA ASN A 107 -5.20 -13.53 2.56
C ASN A 107 -6.32 -14.18 3.41
N PRO A 108 -7.12 -15.13 2.88
CA PRO A 108 -8.20 -15.78 3.62
C PRO A 108 -7.78 -16.51 4.90
N ASN A 109 -6.52 -16.93 5.02
CA ASN A 109 -5.96 -17.62 6.19
C ASN A 109 -5.33 -16.66 7.22
N ALA A 110 -5.49 -15.35 7.03
CA ALA A 110 -4.93 -14.34 7.93
C ALA A 110 -5.47 -14.49 9.37
N PHE A 111 -6.77 -14.74 9.54
CA PHE A 111 -7.41 -14.88 10.84
C PHE A 111 -6.81 -16.04 11.66
N GLU A 112 -6.73 -17.24 11.06
CA GLU A 112 -6.16 -18.41 11.71
C GLU A 112 -4.67 -18.20 12.04
N SER A 113 -3.91 -17.65 11.11
CA SER A 113 -2.50 -17.30 11.35
C SER A 113 -2.35 -16.32 12.51
N HIS A 114 -3.23 -15.32 12.58
CA HIS A 114 -3.22 -14.28 13.60
C HIS A 114 -3.50 -14.85 14.99
N GLN A 115 -4.47 -15.75 15.09
CA GLN A 115 -4.79 -16.47 16.32
C GLN A 115 -3.61 -17.34 16.79
N LYS A 116 -2.97 -18.08 15.88
CA LYS A 116 -1.79 -18.90 16.19
C LYS A 116 -0.62 -18.10 16.74
N MET A 117 -0.50 -16.83 16.36
CA MET A 117 0.52 -15.91 16.87
C MET A 117 0.15 -15.23 18.19
N GLY A 118 -1.01 -15.54 18.77
CA GLY A 118 -1.52 -14.81 19.94
C GLY A 118 -1.83 -13.33 19.62
N GLY A 119 -2.18 -13.04 18.36
CA GLY A 119 -2.46 -11.69 17.90
C GLY A 119 -3.70 -11.10 18.58
N GLN A 120 -3.67 -9.80 18.83
CA GLN A 120 -4.79 -9.05 19.40
C GLN A 120 -5.81 -8.66 18.33
N PHE A 121 -7.04 -8.38 18.74
CA PHE A 121 -8.10 -7.90 17.86
C PHE A 121 -8.43 -6.44 18.19
N HIS A 122 -8.72 -5.66 17.16
CA HIS A 122 -9.27 -4.33 17.32
C HIS A 122 -10.72 -4.42 17.84
N LYS A 123 -11.24 -3.33 18.41
CA LYS A 123 -12.58 -3.29 19.00
C LYS A 123 -13.69 -3.63 18.00
N ASP A 124 -13.43 -3.46 16.71
CA ASP A 124 -14.35 -3.77 15.60
C ASP A 124 -14.17 -5.19 15.03
N GLY A 125 -13.35 -6.04 15.65
CA GLY A 125 -13.09 -7.42 15.22
C GLY A 125 -11.98 -7.58 14.20
N ARG A 126 -11.39 -6.50 13.67
CA ARG A 126 -10.25 -6.60 12.75
C ARG A 126 -8.98 -7.09 13.46
N LEU A 127 -8.12 -7.74 12.69
CA LEU A 127 -6.82 -8.25 13.15
C LEU A 127 -5.87 -7.08 13.45
N PHE A 128 -5.37 -6.94 14.67
CA PHE A 128 -4.49 -5.84 15.06
C PHE A 128 -3.02 -6.12 14.69
N ASP A 129 -2.39 -5.27 13.86
CA ASP A 129 -0.96 -5.40 13.49
C ASP A 129 -0.28 -4.02 13.51
N PRO A 130 1.00 -3.87 13.91
CA PRO A 130 1.95 -4.92 14.27
C PRO A 130 1.55 -5.65 15.56
N ILE A 131 1.70 -6.97 15.55
CA ILE A 131 1.52 -7.79 16.76
C ILE A 131 2.57 -7.38 17.79
N LYS A 132 2.11 -7.03 18.99
CA LYS A 132 2.97 -6.85 20.16
C LYS A 132 3.17 -8.22 20.81
N TYR A 133 4.33 -8.82 20.58
CA TYR A 133 4.69 -10.09 21.21
C TYR A 133 4.88 -9.84 22.72
N SER A 134 3.96 -10.33 23.57
CA SER A 134 4.07 -10.17 25.03
C SER A 134 5.10 -11.14 25.64
N HIS A 135 5.36 -12.27 24.98
CA HIS A 135 6.41 -13.22 25.31
C HIS A 135 7.22 -13.48 24.04
N THR A 136 8.52 -13.16 24.07
CA THR A 136 9.44 -13.54 22.99
C THR A 136 9.66 -15.04 23.07
N ILE A 137 8.78 -15.82 22.45
CA ILE A 137 9.06 -17.23 22.27
C ILE A 137 10.16 -17.31 21.19
N HIS A 138 11.32 -17.90 21.54
CA HIS A 138 12.47 -18.01 20.63
C HIS A 138 12.23 -19.11 19.59
N SER A 139 12.20 -18.74 18.31
CA SER A 139 12.00 -19.71 17.22
C SER A 139 13.26 -20.55 17.03
N THR A 140 13.09 -21.86 16.80
CA THR A 140 14.20 -22.78 16.46
C THR A 140 14.59 -22.70 14.97
N LYS A 141 13.75 -22.05 14.15
CA LYS A 141 13.96 -21.92 12.71
C LYS A 141 14.87 -20.73 12.42
N SER A 142 15.84 -20.92 11.51
CA SER A 142 16.77 -19.84 11.14
C SER A 142 16.10 -18.81 10.21
N PRO A 143 16.02 -17.52 10.60
CA PRO A 143 15.46 -16.48 9.74
C PRO A 143 16.23 -16.27 8.44
N ILE A 144 17.56 -16.49 8.47
CA ILE A 144 18.42 -16.36 7.29
C ILE A 144 18.15 -17.51 6.32
N VAL A 145 17.98 -18.73 6.81
CA VAL A 145 17.61 -19.88 5.98
C VAL A 145 16.24 -19.66 5.35
N ALA A 146 15.26 -19.15 6.12
CA ALA A 146 13.95 -18.83 5.58
C ALA A 146 14.02 -17.78 4.45
N ALA A 147 14.77 -16.69 4.66
CA ALA A 147 14.97 -15.68 3.62
C ALA A 147 15.65 -16.26 2.37
N GLY A 148 16.67 -17.10 2.55
CA GLY A 148 17.38 -17.77 1.46
C GLY A 148 16.47 -18.71 0.66
N LEU A 149 15.61 -19.48 1.34
CA LEU A 149 14.63 -20.34 0.67
C LEU A 149 13.63 -19.53 -0.17
N SER A 150 13.09 -18.44 0.38
CA SER A 150 12.19 -17.55 -0.39
C SER A 150 12.90 -16.75 -1.48
N MET A 151 14.22 -16.55 -1.39
CA MET A 151 15.02 -15.99 -2.49
C MET A 151 15.12 -16.99 -3.66
N VAL A 152 15.36 -18.27 -3.39
CA VAL A 152 15.44 -19.27 -4.46
C VAL A 152 14.06 -19.47 -5.11
N ILE A 153 13.04 -19.73 -4.30
CA ILE A 153 11.65 -19.86 -4.76
C ILE A 153 10.74 -19.10 -3.80
N PRO A 154 10.05 -18.04 -4.25
CA PRO A 154 9.09 -17.30 -3.43
C PRO A 154 8.12 -18.23 -2.69
N GLY A 155 7.89 -17.96 -1.42
CA GLY A 155 7.00 -18.74 -0.56
C GLY A 155 7.66 -19.85 0.26
N LEU A 156 8.78 -20.44 -0.19
CA LEU A 156 9.41 -21.58 0.51
C LEU A 156 9.87 -21.23 1.93
N GLY A 157 10.38 -20.02 2.15
CA GLY A 157 10.78 -19.57 3.48
C GLY A 157 9.62 -19.49 4.47
N ARG A 158 8.43 -19.11 3.99
CA ARG A 158 7.21 -19.10 4.82
C ARG A 158 6.70 -20.51 5.09
N VAL A 159 6.80 -21.42 4.12
CA VAL A 159 6.50 -22.85 4.31
C VAL A 159 7.42 -23.44 5.37
N TYR A 160 8.73 -23.20 5.26
CA TYR A 160 9.74 -23.61 6.26
C TYR A 160 9.43 -23.08 7.66
N ALA A 161 8.92 -21.84 7.74
CA ALA A 161 8.51 -21.20 8.98
C ALA A 161 7.08 -21.55 9.42
N GLY A 162 6.43 -22.56 8.84
CA GLY A 162 5.12 -23.06 9.31
C GLY A 162 3.90 -22.24 8.87
N ARG A 163 4.04 -21.39 7.85
CA ARG A 163 2.94 -20.59 7.24
C ARG A 163 2.77 -20.90 5.75
N PRO A 164 2.33 -22.12 5.39
CA PRO A 164 2.27 -22.55 4.00
C PRO A 164 1.27 -21.75 3.15
N ILE A 165 0.14 -21.32 3.71
CA ILE A 165 -0.85 -20.53 2.94
C ILE A 165 -0.30 -19.15 2.58
N ASP A 166 0.37 -18.47 3.51
CA ASP A 166 1.09 -17.24 3.17
C ASP A 166 2.18 -17.49 2.13
N GLY A 167 2.87 -18.63 2.22
CA GLY A 167 3.86 -19.04 1.22
C GLY A 167 3.25 -19.16 -0.18
N PHE A 168 2.07 -19.78 -0.28
CA PHE A 168 1.32 -19.88 -1.54
C PHE A 168 0.95 -18.50 -2.11
N TYR A 169 0.41 -17.59 -1.28
CA TYR A 169 0.09 -16.23 -1.74
C TYR A 169 1.34 -15.41 -2.07
N GLY A 170 2.44 -15.58 -1.32
CA GLY A 170 3.74 -14.98 -1.61
C GLY A 170 4.30 -15.43 -2.94
N PHE A 171 4.20 -16.73 -3.24
CA PHE A 171 4.54 -17.29 -4.55
C PHE A 171 3.66 -16.72 -5.66
N LEU A 172 2.34 -16.78 -5.50
CA LEU A 172 1.38 -16.33 -6.50
C LEU A 172 1.58 -14.86 -6.86
N LEU A 173 1.63 -13.96 -5.87
CA LEU A 173 1.79 -12.53 -6.09
C LEU A 173 3.14 -12.19 -6.72
N SER A 174 4.22 -12.84 -6.26
CA SER A 174 5.56 -12.65 -6.86
C SER A 174 5.58 -13.14 -8.31
N ALA A 175 5.04 -14.33 -8.59
CA ALA A 175 4.99 -14.89 -9.93
C ALA A 175 4.16 -14.02 -10.89
N MET A 176 3.01 -13.53 -10.45
CA MET A 176 2.17 -12.61 -11.24
C MET A 176 2.90 -11.30 -11.53
N ALA A 177 3.54 -10.69 -10.52
CA ALA A 177 4.26 -9.43 -10.70
C ALA A 177 5.49 -9.59 -11.59
N ILE A 178 6.28 -10.65 -11.41
CA ILE A 178 7.45 -10.97 -12.26
C ILE A 178 7.01 -11.19 -13.70
N ARG A 179 5.94 -11.98 -13.93
CA ARG A 179 5.40 -12.22 -15.26
C ARG A 179 4.92 -10.93 -15.91
N ALA A 180 4.20 -10.08 -15.17
CA ALA A 180 3.76 -8.78 -15.68
C ALA A 180 4.95 -7.89 -16.05
N GLY A 181 6.01 -7.84 -15.22
CA GLY A 181 7.26 -7.14 -15.52
C GLY A 181 7.92 -7.66 -16.79
N ALA A 182 8.10 -8.98 -16.90
CA ALA A 182 8.74 -9.63 -18.05
C ALA A 182 7.98 -9.36 -19.37
N ILE A 183 6.64 -9.50 -19.36
CA ILE A 183 5.81 -9.21 -20.54
C ILE A 183 5.92 -7.72 -20.91
N SER A 184 5.88 -6.83 -19.92
CA SER A 184 5.95 -5.38 -20.14
C SER A 184 7.27 -4.96 -20.77
N VAL A 185 8.40 -5.50 -20.29
CA VAL A 185 9.73 -5.27 -20.85
C VAL A 185 9.85 -5.86 -22.26
N LYS A 186 9.38 -7.09 -22.47
CA LYS A 186 9.40 -7.75 -23.80
C LYS A 186 8.64 -6.94 -24.84
N ASN A 187 7.51 -6.35 -24.46
CA ASN A 187 6.66 -5.55 -25.33
C ASN A 187 7.12 -4.08 -25.46
N LYS A 188 8.26 -3.69 -24.87
CA LYS A 188 8.76 -2.29 -24.83
C LYS A 188 7.69 -1.29 -24.34
N ASN A 189 6.88 -1.72 -23.37
CA ASN A 189 5.81 -0.89 -22.83
C ASN A 189 6.40 0.27 -22.03
N VAL A 190 5.87 1.50 -22.22
CA VAL A 190 6.27 2.70 -21.48
C VAL A 190 6.13 2.55 -19.97
N PHE A 191 5.18 1.72 -19.52
CA PHE A 191 4.95 1.43 -18.11
C PHE A 191 5.81 0.27 -17.56
N ALA A 192 6.75 -0.29 -18.34
CA ALA A 192 7.62 -1.36 -17.89
C ALA A 192 8.32 -1.09 -16.54
N PRO A 193 8.83 0.13 -16.24
CA PRO A 193 9.41 0.43 -14.92
C PRO A 193 8.44 0.21 -13.76
N LEU A 194 7.15 0.52 -13.94
CA LEU A 194 6.13 0.30 -12.92
C LEU A 194 5.94 -1.19 -12.64
N TYR A 195 5.81 -2.02 -13.68
CA TYR A 195 5.62 -3.46 -13.53
C TYR A 195 6.87 -4.15 -12.95
N VAL A 196 8.06 -3.73 -13.35
CA VAL A 196 9.32 -4.20 -12.75
C VAL A 196 9.41 -3.77 -11.29
N GLY A 197 9.02 -2.54 -10.96
CA GLY A 197 8.95 -2.05 -9.58
C GLY A 197 8.00 -2.87 -8.70
N MET A 198 6.84 -3.28 -9.24
CA MET A 198 5.92 -4.19 -8.55
C MET A 198 6.57 -5.58 -8.32
N ALA A 199 7.27 -6.12 -9.31
CA ALA A 199 7.99 -7.40 -9.17
C ALA A 199 9.04 -7.33 -8.05
N ILE A 200 9.86 -6.27 -8.02
CA ILE A 200 10.86 -6.03 -6.98
C ILE A 200 10.18 -5.89 -5.60
N THR A 201 9.07 -5.15 -5.55
CA THR A 201 8.33 -4.93 -4.30
C THR A 201 7.79 -6.21 -3.71
N PHE A 202 7.09 -7.04 -4.50
CA PHE A 202 6.54 -8.31 -4.02
C PHE A 202 7.63 -9.33 -3.68
N TYR A 203 8.67 -9.41 -4.50
CA TYR A 203 9.77 -10.33 -4.26
C TYR A 203 10.57 -9.96 -2.98
N GLY A 204 10.90 -8.67 -2.81
CA GLY A 204 11.57 -8.19 -1.60
C GLY A 204 10.69 -8.28 -0.34
N GLY A 205 9.39 -8.00 -0.47
CA GLY A 205 8.41 -8.21 0.60
C GLY A 205 8.27 -9.68 1.00
N GLU A 206 8.37 -10.59 0.03
CA GLU A 206 8.35 -12.02 0.30
C GLU A 206 9.58 -12.49 1.08
N MET A 207 10.79 -12.06 0.68
CA MET A 207 12.02 -12.34 1.43
C MET A 207 11.98 -11.78 2.87
N TYR A 208 11.55 -10.52 3.02
CA TYR A 208 11.38 -9.89 4.33
C TYR A 208 10.36 -10.65 5.19
N GLY A 209 9.23 -11.02 4.59
CA GLY A 209 8.18 -11.74 5.28
C GLY A 209 8.54 -13.16 5.70
N ALA A 210 9.35 -13.87 4.91
CA ALA A 210 9.93 -15.16 5.27
C ALA A 210 10.87 -15.04 6.48
N TYR A 211 11.79 -14.08 6.45
CA TYR A 211 12.66 -13.76 7.59
C TYR A 211 11.84 -13.44 8.85
N ARG A 212 10.87 -12.52 8.73
CA ARG A 212 10.01 -12.09 9.85
C ARG A 212 9.21 -13.26 10.40
N THR A 213 8.67 -14.11 9.53
CA THR A 213 7.89 -15.28 9.94
C THR A 213 8.77 -16.27 10.70
N ALA A 214 9.93 -16.67 10.18
CA ALA A 214 10.82 -17.57 10.92
C ALA A 214 11.31 -16.98 12.25
N LYS A 215 11.45 -15.65 12.34
CA LYS A 215 11.89 -14.97 13.57
C LYS A 215 10.82 -14.93 14.67
N TYR A 216 9.56 -14.72 14.30
CA TYR A 216 8.49 -14.42 15.27
C TYR A 216 7.31 -15.39 15.28
N TYR A 217 7.15 -16.21 14.24
CA TYR A 217 6.11 -17.23 14.18
C TYR A 217 6.60 -18.52 14.83
N GLN A 218 5.73 -19.10 15.65
CA GLN A 218 6.00 -20.27 16.47
C GLN A 218 4.92 -21.31 16.21
N LYS A 219 5.33 -22.47 15.70
CA LYS A 219 4.60 -23.72 15.83
C LYS A 219 5.59 -24.81 16.19
#